data_AF-A0A372FB50-F1
#
_entry.id   AF-A0A372FB50-F1
#
_cell.length_a   1.000
_cell.length_b   1.000
_cell.length_c   1.000
_cell.angle_alpha   90.00
_cell.angle_beta   90.00
_cell.angle_gamma   90.00
#
_symmetry.space_group_name_H-M   'P 1'
#
loop_
_entity.id
_entity.type
_entity.pdbx_description
1 polymer ?
#
loop_
_entity_poly.entity_id
_entity_poly.type
_entity_poly.pdbx_seq_one_letter_code
_entity_poly.pdbx_strand_id
1 'polypeptide(L)'
;MKKLLTTITFLVISIGAMAQAKLKPTPTTGLLTNASYAYASVYAPIKSTGFSPTAVTIQLNLAKGTGTPAGYASIQGSVDGISYEKIGTDSVAISNTTTQLKIWKLTTHAYPWYRVRLIGSGTQSTAFNAWIHVN
;
A
#
# COMPACT_ATOMS: atom_id res chain seq x y z
N MET A 1 -29.62 -10.92 45.41
CA MET A 1 -28.88 -11.65 44.36
C MET A 1 -29.20 -11.17 42.94
N LYS A 2 -30.46 -10.90 42.58
CA LYS A 2 -30.84 -10.42 41.22
C LYS A 2 -30.11 -9.15 40.76
N LYS A 3 -29.84 -8.21 41.68
CA LYS A 3 -29.13 -6.94 41.40
C LYS A 3 -27.63 -7.11 41.08
N LEU A 4 -27.00 -8.19 41.56
CA LEU A 4 -25.58 -8.45 41.30
C LEU A 4 -25.37 -9.03 39.89
N LEU A 5 -26.31 -9.86 39.45
CA LEU A 5 -26.27 -10.48 38.12
C LEU A 5 -26.38 -9.42 37.02
N THR A 6 -27.28 -8.44 37.17
CA THR A 6 -27.48 -7.37 36.18
C THR A 6 -26.23 -6.50 36.00
N THR A 7 -25.52 -6.19 37.08
CA THR A 7 -24.30 -5.36 37.02
C THR A 7 -23.15 -6.09 36.34
N ILE A 8 -23.00 -7.39 36.58
CA ILE A 8 -21.97 -8.21 35.92
C ILE A 8 -22.25 -8.32 34.41
N THR A 9 -23.52 -8.47 34.00
CA THR A 9 -23.89 -8.52 32.58
C THR A 9 -23.58 -7.21 31.86
N PHE A 10 -23.82 -6.04 32.47
CA PHE A 10 -23.47 -4.76 31.88
C PHE A 10 -21.96 -4.53 31.76
N LEU A 11 -21.15 -5.07 32.69
CA LEU A 11 -19.69 -5.00 32.62
C LEU A 11 -19.10 -5.90 31.52
N VAL A 12 -19.70 -7.08 31.28
CA VAL A 12 -19.24 -7.99 30.22
C VAL A 12 -19.56 -7.45 28.82
N ILE A 13 -20.70 -6.75 28.66
CA ILE A 13 -21.10 -6.15 27.38
C ILE A 13 -20.20 -4.95 27.03
N SER A 14 -19.74 -4.16 28.00
CA SER A 14 -18.85 -3.02 27.73
C SER A 14 -17.44 -3.44 27.32
N ILE A 15 -16.95 -4.61 27.78
CA ILE A 15 -15.64 -5.15 27.38
C ILE A 15 -15.71 -5.75 25.95
N GLY A 16 -16.88 -6.23 25.51
CA GLY A 16 -17.09 -6.76 24.16
C GLY A 16 -17.17 -5.68 23.05
N ALA A 17 -17.42 -4.42 23.40
CA ALA A 17 -17.54 -3.32 22.43
C ALA A 17 -16.19 -2.78 21.91
N MET A 18 -15.05 -3.22 22.47
CA MET A 18 -13.72 -2.92 21.92
C MET A 18 -13.33 -3.85 20.75
N ALA A 19 -14.32 -4.42 20.07
CA ALA A 19 -14.15 -5.31 18.92
C ALA A 19 -13.59 -4.54 17.71
N GLN A 20 -12.26 -4.60 17.59
CA GLN A 20 -11.51 -4.64 16.33
C GLN A 20 -11.82 -3.52 15.33
N ALA A 21 -11.26 -2.34 15.55
CA ALA A 21 -11.05 -1.40 14.45
C ALA A 21 -10.12 -2.08 13.42
N LYS A 22 -10.66 -2.49 12.27
CA LYS A 22 -9.86 -2.96 11.14
C LYS A 22 -8.94 -1.82 10.73
N LEU A 23 -7.65 -1.92 11.05
CA LEU A 23 -6.67 -0.90 10.71
C LEU A 23 -6.66 -0.74 9.18
N LYS A 24 -7.15 0.42 8.71
CA LYS A 24 -7.01 0.80 7.31
C LYS A 24 -5.51 0.99 7.04
N PRO A 25 -4.94 0.39 5.99
CA PRO A 25 -3.54 0.62 5.66
C PRO A 25 -3.31 2.12 5.41
N THR A 26 -2.34 2.70 6.10
CA THR A 26 -1.90 4.08 5.89
C THR A 26 -1.15 4.15 4.56
N PRO A 27 -1.47 5.10 3.67
CA PRO A 27 -0.72 5.24 2.43
C PRO A 27 0.71 5.70 2.71
N THR A 28 1.65 5.23 1.90
CA THR A 28 2.91 5.94 1.70
C THR A 28 2.66 7.11 0.77
N THR A 29 3.04 8.32 1.21
CA THR A 29 2.84 9.55 0.44
C THR A 29 4.19 10.18 0.10
N GLY A 30 4.25 10.93 -0.99
CA GLY A 30 5.47 11.63 -1.36
C GLY A 30 5.34 12.46 -2.64
N LEU A 31 6.48 12.99 -3.08
CA LEU A 31 6.59 13.79 -4.30
C LEU A 31 7.61 13.15 -5.24
N LEU A 32 7.26 13.06 -6.52
CA LEU A 32 8.15 12.71 -7.60
C LEU A 32 8.50 14.01 -8.35
N THR A 33 9.77 14.41 -8.27
CA THR A 33 10.26 15.64 -8.90
C THR A 33 11.24 15.36 -10.01
N ASN A 34 11.07 16.07 -11.13
CA ASN A 34 11.94 16.02 -12.29
C ASN A 34 12.21 14.57 -12.78
N ALA A 35 13.45 14.30 -13.22
CA ALA A 35 13.95 12.99 -13.63
C ALA A 35 14.47 12.13 -12.45
N SER A 36 13.84 12.23 -11.29
CA SER A 36 14.26 11.51 -10.07
C SER A 36 13.51 10.19 -9.88
N TYR A 37 13.90 9.44 -8.86
CA TYR A 37 13.22 8.23 -8.41
C TYR A 37 12.51 8.46 -7.07
N ALA A 38 11.34 7.85 -6.89
CA ALA A 38 10.66 7.77 -5.62
C ALA A 38 10.17 6.35 -5.34
N TYR A 39 10.01 6.01 -4.07
CA TYR A 39 9.60 4.68 -3.64
C TYR A 39 8.45 4.77 -2.65
N ALA A 40 7.46 3.91 -2.84
CA ALA A 40 6.46 3.61 -1.83
C ALA A 40 6.62 2.15 -1.42
N SER A 41 7.15 1.91 -0.22
CA SER A 41 7.51 0.57 0.26
C SER A 41 6.56 0.14 1.36
N VAL A 42 6.18 -1.14 1.36
CA VAL A 42 5.47 -1.77 2.47
C VAL A 42 6.08 -3.12 2.75
N TYR A 43 6.27 -3.39 4.03
CA TYR A 43 6.59 -4.73 4.51
C TYR A 43 5.31 -5.55 4.60
N ALA A 44 5.27 -6.68 3.88
CA ALA A 44 4.24 -7.67 4.02
C ALA A 44 4.78 -8.76 4.96
N PRO A 45 4.50 -8.73 6.27
CA PRO A 45 4.92 -9.84 7.11
C PRO A 45 4.27 -11.10 6.56
N ILE A 46 5.08 -12.00 5.99
CA ILE A 46 4.68 -13.40 5.81
C ILE A 46 4.48 -13.88 7.24
N LYS A 47 3.24 -13.82 7.73
CA LYS A 47 2.95 -14.16 9.11
C LYS A 47 3.39 -15.62 9.27
N SER A 48 4.33 -15.86 10.19
CA SER A 48 4.76 -17.21 10.57
C SER A 48 3.63 -18.07 11.16
N THR A 49 2.38 -17.57 11.15
CA THR A 49 1.18 -18.20 11.65
C THR A 49 0.54 -19.20 10.66
N GLY A 50 1.28 -19.66 9.64
CA GLY A 50 0.79 -20.67 8.68
C GLY A 50 -0.21 -20.16 7.64
N PHE A 51 -0.45 -18.84 7.56
CA PHE A 51 -1.29 -18.24 6.53
C PHE A 51 -0.40 -17.66 5.44
N SER A 52 -0.34 -18.34 4.30
CA SER A 52 0.32 -17.80 3.11
C SER A 52 -0.62 -16.76 2.48
N PRO A 53 -0.21 -15.49 2.37
CA PRO A 53 -1.04 -14.49 1.72
C PRO A 53 -1.39 -14.91 0.30
N THR A 54 -2.67 -14.80 -0.04
CA THR A 54 -3.23 -15.31 -1.30
C THR A 54 -3.16 -14.28 -2.42
N ALA A 55 -3.10 -12.99 -2.08
CA ALA A 55 -2.98 -11.92 -3.06
C ALA A 55 -2.41 -10.63 -2.46
N VAL A 56 -1.70 -9.86 -3.28
CA VAL A 56 -1.30 -8.48 -2.96
C VAL A 56 -2.04 -7.52 -3.87
N THR A 57 -2.72 -6.55 -3.28
CA THR A 57 -3.36 -5.45 -3.99
C THR A 57 -2.60 -4.17 -3.73
N ILE A 58 -2.16 -3.51 -4.80
CA ILE A 58 -1.41 -2.26 -4.73
C ILE A 58 -2.23 -1.20 -5.46
N GLN A 59 -2.54 -0.11 -4.79
CA GLN A 59 -3.18 1.06 -5.39
C GLN A 59 -2.19 2.22 -5.39
N LEU A 60 -1.94 2.81 -6.56
CA LEU A 60 -1.20 4.05 -6.73
C LEU A 60 -2.16 5.13 -7.21
N ASN A 61 -2.14 6.28 -6.54
CA ASN A 61 -2.79 7.50 -6.96
C ASN A 61 -1.73 8.58 -7.17
N LEU A 62 -1.70 9.16 -8.35
CA LEU A 62 -0.83 10.25 -8.74
C LEU A 62 -1.68 11.51 -8.91
N ALA A 63 -1.20 12.63 -8.37
CA ALA A 63 -1.79 13.93 -8.53
C ALA A 63 -0.76 14.90 -9.10
N LYS A 64 -1.12 15.57 -10.19
CA LYS A 64 -0.28 16.59 -10.81
C LYS A 64 -0.12 17.77 -9.85
N GLY A 65 1.13 18.13 -9.57
CA GLY A 65 1.49 19.36 -8.89
C GLY A 65 1.83 20.46 -9.90
N THR A 66 3.02 20.39 -10.50
CA THR A 66 3.52 21.37 -11.48
C THR A 66 4.25 20.69 -12.64
N GLY A 67 4.44 21.43 -13.74
CA GLY A 67 5.09 20.90 -14.95
C GLY A 67 4.23 19.88 -15.70
N THR A 68 4.88 18.99 -16.44
CA THR A 68 4.22 17.95 -17.25
C THR A 68 4.55 16.58 -16.65
N PRO A 69 3.60 15.93 -15.94
CA PRO A 69 3.81 14.59 -15.42
C PRO A 69 4.21 13.62 -16.51
N ALA A 70 5.34 12.94 -16.32
CA ALA A 70 5.90 11.99 -17.26
C ALA A 70 6.82 10.98 -16.55
N GLY A 71 6.95 9.79 -17.13
CA GLY A 71 7.76 8.71 -16.59
C GLY A 71 6.96 7.42 -16.45
N TYR A 72 7.33 6.56 -15.50
CA TYR A 72 6.63 5.30 -15.28
C TYR A 72 6.67 4.84 -13.83
N ALA A 73 5.70 4.02 -13.45
CA ALA A 73 5.69 3.30 -12.19
C ALA A 73 5.61 1.79 -12.43
N SER A 74 6.33 1.04 -11.60
CA SER A 74 6.39 -0.43 -11.64
C SER A 74 6.44 -1.01 -10.24
N ILE A 75 5.94 -2.23 -10.08
CA ILE A 75 6.04 -2.95 -8.82
C ILE A 75 7.38 -3.69 -8.74
N GLN A 76 7.96 -3.68 -7.56
CA GLN A 76 9.14 -4.47 -7.25
C GLN A 76 8.92 -5.33 -6.00
N GLY A 77 9.59 -6.49 -5.97
CA GLY A 77 9.58 -7.45 -4.87
C GLY A 77 10.99 -7.70 -4.34
N SER A 78 11.11 -8.11 -3.08
CA SER A 78 12.38 -8.43 -2.43
C SER A 78 12.21 -9.56 -1.41
N VAL A 79 13.28 -10.33 -1.20
CA VAL A 79 13.39 -11.40 -0.19
C VAL A 79 14.22 -11.02 1.03
N ASP A 80 14.81 -9.82 1.07
CA ASP A 80 15.64 -9.31 2.17
C ASP A 80 15.23 -7.90 2.62
N GLY A 81 14.34 -7.24 1.87
CA GLY A 81 13.93 -5.87 2.09
C GLY A 81 14.94 -4.81 1.63
N ILE A 82 16.05 -5.23 1.01
CA ILE A 82 17.17 -4.38 0.58
C ILE A 82 17.28 -4.39 -0.95
N SER A 83 17.35 -5.58 -1.54
CA SER A 83 17.52 -5.80 -2.98
C SER A 83 16.17 -6.07 -3.62
N TYR A 84 15.74 -5.19 -4.51
CA TYR A 84 14.41 -5.28 -5.13
C TYR A 84 14.50 -5.46 -6.64
N GLU A 85 13.71 -6.41 -7.15
CA GLU A 85 13.59 -6.70 -8.57
C GLU A 85 12.19 -6.35 -9.08
N LYS A 86 12.08 -5.97 -10.36
CA LYS A 86 10.76 -5.72 -10.97
C LYS A 86 9.98 -7.03 -10.99
N ILE A 87 8.76 -7.01 -10.47
CA ILE A 87 7.87 -8.17 -10.47
C ILE A 87 6.71 -7.93 -11.45
N GLY A 88 6.48 -8.91 -12.33
CA GLY A 88 5.52 -8.79 -13.41
C GLY A 88 5.98 -7.86 -14.54
N THR A 89 5.22 -7.88 -15.63
CA THR A 89 5.48 -7.03 -16.81
C THR A 89 4.73 -5.70 -16.75
N ASP A 90 3.64 -5.64 -15.97
CA ASP A 90 2.76 -4.48 -15.87
C ASP A 90 3.47 -3.27 -15.26
N SER A 91 3.63 -2.23 -16.08
CA SER A 91 4.10 -0.90 -15.69
C SER A 91 3.11 0.12 -16.21
N VAL A 92 2.90 1.19 -15.45
CA VAL A 92 2.01 2.29 -15.86
C VAL A 92 2.85 3.49 -16.25
N ALA A 93 2.61 4.03 -17.44
CA ALA A 93 3.18 5.31 -17.84
C ALA A 93 2.49 6.43 -17.05
N ILE A 94 3.27 7.36 -16.50
CA ILE A 94 2.75 8.55 -15.84
C ILE A 94 2.28 9.52 -16.93
N SER A 95 1.00 9.84 -16.95
CA SER A 95 0.38 10.71 -17.95
C SER A 95 0.17 12.12 -17.42
N ASN A 96 0.16 13.12 -18.32
CA ASN A 96 -0.16 14.51 -18.01
C ASN A 96 -1.67 14.70 -17.78
N THR A 97 -2.17 14.14 -16.70
CA THR A 97 -3.56 14.28 -16.23
C THR A 97 -3.56 14.84 -14.82
N THR A 98 -4.66 15.48 -14.40
CA THR A 98 -4.77 16.05 -13.05
C THR A 98 -4.61 14.98 -11.98
N THR A 99 -5.26 13.84 -12.19
CA THR A 99 -5.12 12.64 -11.36
C THR A 99 -4.97 11.41 -12.24
N GLN A 100 -4.25 10.41 -11.74
CA GLN A 100 -4.10 9.12 -12.38
C GLN A 100 -4.10 8.03 -11.33
N LEU A 101 -4.96 7.02 -11.51
CA LEU A 101 -5.09 5.89 -10.61
C LEU A 101 -4.70 4.60 -11.33
N LYS A 102 -3.91 3.78 -10.65
CA LYS A 102 -3.58 2.43 -11.09
C LYS A 102 -3.74 1.48 -9.91
N ILE A 103 -4.42 0.36 -10.16
CA ILE A 103 -4.50 -0.76 -9.22
C ILE A 103 -3.83 -1.95 -9.87
N TRP A 104 -2.95 -2.60 -9.13
CA TRP A 104 -2.39 -3.90 -9.47
C TRP A 104 -2.91 -4.94 -8.50
N LYS A 105 -3.22 -6.11 -9.03
CA LYS A 105 -3.57 -7.30 -8.26
C LYS A 105 -2.59 -8.41 -8.61
N LEU A 106 -1.75 -8.78 -7.65
CA LEU A 106 -0.81 -9.88 -7.76
C LEU A 106 -1.47 -11.13 -7.16
N THR A 107 -1.77 -12.11 -8.00
CA THR A 107 -2.44 -13.36 -7.61
C THR A 107 -1.48 -14.41 -7.05
N THR A 108 -0.16 -14.18 -7.17
CA THR A 108 0.87 -15.05 -6.62
C THR A 108 1.83 -14.21 -5.81
N HIS A 109 2.01 -14.57 -4.54
CA HIS A 109 2.85 -13.84 -3.59
C HIS A 109 4.19 -14.55 -3.42
N ALA A 110 5.22 -14.11 -4.16
CA ALA A 110 6.56 -14.70 -4.09
C ALA A 110 7.50 -13.98 -3.11
N TYR A 111 7.17 -12.75 -2.68
CA TYR A 111 8.12 -11.87 -1.98
C TYR A 111 7.56 -11.33 -0.66
N PRO A 112 8.31 -11.37 0.45
CA PRO A 112 7.92 -10.75 1.72
C PRO A 112 7.93 -9.20 1.72
N TRP A 113 8.62 -8.59 0.77
CA TRP A 113 8.71 -7.13 0.67
C TRP A 113 8.23 -6.67 -0.70
N TYR A 114 7.39 -5.64 -0.73
CA TYR A 114 6.91 -5.00 -1.96
C TYR A 114 7.13 -3.50 -1.92
N ARG A 115 7.42 -2.94 -3.09
CA ARG A 115 7.41 -1.50 -3.28
C ARG A 115 6.91 -1.10 -4.66
N VAL A 116 6.37 0.10 -4.76
CA VAL A 116 6.17 0.79 -6.03
C VAL A 116 7.39 1.66 -6.27
N ARG A 117 8.08 1.43 -7.38
CA ARG A 117 9.12 2.33 -7.87
C ARG A 117 8.50 3.28 -8.88
N LEU A 118 8.66 4.58 -8.63
CA LEU A 118 8.29 5.64 -9.54
C LEU A 118 9.55 6.25 -10.14
N ILE A 119 9.55 6.44 -11.44
CA ILE A 119 10.62 7.08 -12.19
C ILE A 119 10.04 8.27 -12.91
N GLY A 120 10.54 9.45 -12.57
CA GLY A 120 10.14 10.68 -13.22
C GLY A 120 10.95 10.95 -14.48
N SER A 121 10.45 11.85 -15.32
CA SER A 121 11.18 12.37 -16.49
C SER A 121 10.81 13.84 -16.71
N GLY A 122 11.71 14.59 -17.35
CA GLY A 122 11.52 16.02 -17.62
C GLY A 122 11.47 16.87 -16.35
N THR A 123 10.84 18.05 -16.45
CA THR A 123 10.59 18.96 -15.32
C THR A 123 9.15 18.79 -14.84
N GLN A 124 8.98 18.28 -13.62
CA GLN A 124 7.67 17.97 -13.05
C GLN A 124 7.70 17.97 -11.53
N SER A 125 6.51 18.10 -10.94
CA SER A 125 6.22 17.75 -9.55
C SER A 125 4.90 16.99 -9.51
N THR A 126 4.96 15.72 -9.12
CA THR A 126 3.79 14.82 -9.06
C THR A 126 3.70 14.24 -7.65
N ALA A 127 2.62 14.54 -6.94
CA ALA A 127 2.34 13.92 -5.65
C ALA A 127 1.86 12.49 -5.86
N PHE A 128 2.27 11.59 -4.99
CA PHE A 128 1.80 10.20 -5.00
C PHE A 128 1.28 9.78 -3.63
N ASN A 129 0.25 8.93 -3.67
CA ASN A 129 -0.25 8.17 -2.53
C ASN A 129 -0.34 6.70 -2.96
N ALA A 130 0.33 5.82 -2.23
CA ALA A 130 0.33 4.39 -2.53
C ALA A 130 -0.15 3.59 -1.32
N TRP A 131 -1.11 2.70 -1.56
CA TRP A 131 -1.59 1.72 -0.59
C TRP A 131 -1.16 0.32 -1.05
N ILE A 132 -0.60 -0.45 -0.13
CA ILE A 132 -0.25 -1.85 -0.37
C ILE A 132 -1.02 -2.65 0.67
N HIS A 133 -1.86 -3.57 0.20
CA HIS A 133 -2.63 -4.48 1.03
C HIS A 133 -2.30 -5.91 0.67
N VAL A 134 -2.04 -6.72 1.68
CA VAL A 134 -1.70 -8.13 1.56
C VAL A 134 -2.85 -8.90 2.18
N ASN A 135 -3.50 -9.76 1.37
CA ASN A 135 -4.64 -10.57 1.76
C ASN A 135 -4.21 -11.97 2.17
#